data_AF-A0A7M5UWR1-F1
#
_entry.id   AF-A0A7M5UWR1-F1
#
_cell.length_a   1.000
_cell.length_b   1.000
_cell.length_c   1.000
_cell.angle_alpha   90.00
_cell.angle_beta   90.00
_cell.angle_gamma   90.00
#
_symmetry.space_group_name_H-M   'P 1'
#
loop_
_entity.id
_entity.type
_entity.pdbx_description
1 polymer ?
#
loop_
_entity_poly.entity_id
_entity_poly.type
_entity_poly.pdbx_seq_one_letter_code
_entity_poly.pdbx_strand_id
1 'polypeptide(L)'
;MEEKEKENLSKQQKKNRKKKEAAKRKKEQAKELVVNEHQNELAAKDAKTEKWQVVDDVVDNFEDELCWCIQQIEIGMRTQKPTGDQATKSKKLLTQLRSTKTPKPKKRMLMKNNFGDYRRKMTEQLKKANIVTPKIVDVDEDVVKKSVFVKKKANDLPPTSGNDNNNTGFMFNFPDPN
;
A
#
# COMPACT_ATOMS: atom_id res chain seq x y z
N MET A 1 76.89 9.20 19.93
CA MET A 1 75.98 8.10 19.57
C MET A 1 74.49 8.52 19.58
N GLU A 2 74.16 9.81 19.76
CA GLU A 2 72.76 10.28 19.92
C GLU A 2 72.13 10.93 18.67
N GLU A 3 72.89 11.27 17.62
CA GLU A 3 72.32 11.91 16.42
C GLU A 3 71.64 10.92 15.46
N LYS A 4 72.10 9.67 15.38
CA LYS A 4 71.53 8.65 14.48
C LYS A 4 70.17 8.13 14.95
N GLU A 5 69.84 8.23 16.24
CA GLU A 5 68.53 7.85 16.77
C GLU A 5 67.47 8.93 16.54
N LYS A 6 67.83 10.22 16.67
CA LYS A 6 66.93 11.35 16.40
C LYS A 6 66.52 11.43 14.92
N GLU A 7 67.40 11.04 14.01
CA GLU A 7 67.09 11.00 12.56
C GLU A 7 66.12 9.86 12.19
N ASN A 8 66.24 8.69 12.83
CA ASN A 8 65.34 7.56 12.60
C ASN A 8 63.93 7.80 13.16
N LEU A 9 63.80 8.43 14.33
CA LEU A 9 62.51 8.77 14.93
C LEU A 9 61.72 9.78 14.08
N SER A 10 62.41 10.75 13.47
CA SER A 10 61.84 11.76 12.55
C SER A 10 61.36 11.14 11.23
N LYS A 11 62.07 10.14 10.70
CA LYS A 11 61.67 9.38 9.49
C LYS A 11 60.43 8.51 9.76
N GLN A 12 60.31 7.93 10.95
CA GLN A 12 59.13 7.13 11.37
C GLN A 12 57.87 7.98 11.57
N GLN A 13 58.00 9.19 12.13
CA GLN A 13 56.90 10.14 12.33
C GLN A 13 56.33 10.67 10.99
N LYS A 14 57.18 10.94 9.99
CA LYS A 14 56.77 11.37 8.65
C LYS A 14 55.96 10.30 7.88
N LYS A 15 56.31 9.02 8.05
CA LYS A 15 55.62 7.89 7.40
C LYS A 15 54.19 7.70 7.92
N ASN A 16 53.96 7.90 9.22
CA ASN A 16 52.64 7.77 9.83
C ASN A 16 51.69 8.92 9.47
N ARG A 17 52.23 10.14 9.28
CA ARG A 17 51.45 11.31 8.87
C ARG A 17 50.93 11.17 7.42
N LYS A 18 51.74 10.65 6.50
CA LYS A 18 51.35 10.40 5.10
C LYS A 18 50.24 9.36 4.97
N LYS A 19 50.20 8.34 5.85
CA LYS A 19 49.14 7.32 5.88
C LYS A 19 47.79 7.87 6.39
N LYS A 20 47.82 8.83 7.32
CA LYS A 20 46.61 9.50 7.87
C LYS A 20 45.97 10.45 6.85
N GLU A 21 46.77 11.11 6.01
CA GLU A 21 46.29 12.01 4.95
C GLU A 21 45.61 11.25 3.78
N ALA A 22 46.15 10.09 3.41
CA ALA A 22 45.56 9.22 2.37
C ALA A 22 44.17 8.67 2.78
N ALA A 23 43.97 8.37 4.06
CA ALA A 23 42.67 7.94 4.58
C ALA A 23 41.63 9.09 4.61
N LYS A 24 42.07 10.33 4.87
CA LYS A 24 41.19 11.51 4.84
C LYS A 24 40.73 11.82 3.41
N ARG A 25 41.64 11.74 2.43
CA ARG A 25 41.33 11.93 1.01
C ARG A 25 40.32 10.89 0.46
N LYS A 26 40.42 9.62 0.87
CA LYS A 26 39.41 8.60 0.50
C LYS A 26 38.03 8.87 1.11
N LYS A 27 37.97 9.45 2.32
CA LYS A 27 36.69 9.80 2.98
C LYS A 27 36.05 11.05 2.38
N GLU A 28 36.83 12.00 1.89
CA GLU A 28 36.33 13.17 1.13
C GLU A 28 35.83 12.75 -0.26
N GLN A 29 36.57 11.91 -0.99
CA GLN A 29 36.13 11.39 -2.31
C GLN A 29 34.83 10.58 -2.24
N ALA A 30 34.62 9.78 -1.18
CA ALA A 30 33.37 9.06 -0.99
C ALA A 30 32.18 9.97 -0.61
N LYS A 31 32.45 11.13 0.02
CA LYS A 31 31.41 12.11 0.38
C LYS A 31 30.99 12.94 -0.84
N GLU A 32 31.93 13.21 -1.75
CA GLU A 32 31.69 13.96 -2.99
C GLU A 32 30.84 13.17 -4.00
N LEU A 33 31.02 11.84 -4.08
CA LEU A 33 30.19 10.95 -4.91
C LEU A 33 28.72 10.86 -4.46
N VAL A 34 28.46 10.88 -3.15
CA VAL A 34 27.09 10.80 -2.60
C VAL A 34 26.32 12.11 -2.78
N VAL A 35 27.01 13.26 -2.81
CA VAL A 35 26.39 14.58 -3.02
C VAL A 35 25.99 14.76 -4.50
N ASN A 36 26.77 14.21 -5.43
CA ASN A 36 26.51 14.35 -6.86
C ASN A 36 25.33 13.49 -7.37
N GLU A 37 24.96 12.43 -6.64
CA GLU A 37 23.79 11.61 -6.97
C GLU A 37 22.46 12.29 -6.57
N HIS A 38 22.48 13.23 -5.62
CA HIS A 38 21.28 13.96 -5.17
C HIS A 38 20.97 15.23 -5.98
N GLN A 39 21.89 15.68 -6.84
CA GLN A 39 21.71 16.90 -7.64
C GLN A 39 21.22 16.62 -9.07
N ASN A 40 21.32 15.39 -9.58
CA ASN A 40 20.85 15.04 -10.92
C ASN A 40 19.35 14.67 -11.00
N GLU A 41 18.61 14.66 -9.88
CA GLU A 41 17.16 14.42 -9.86
C GLU A 41 16.32 15.71 -9.86
N LEU A 42 16.96 16.87 -9.70
CA LEU A 42 16.32 18.18 -9.49
C LEU A 42 16.26 19.09 -10.73
N ALA A 43 16.71 18.63 -11.92
CA ALA A 43 16.75 19.46 -13.14
C ALA A 43 15.77 19.03 -14.25
N ALA A 44 14.82 18.11 -13.98
CA ALA A 44 13.88 17.62 -15.00
C ALA A 44 12.41 17.63 -14.55
N LYS A 45 11.99 18.62 -13.75
CA LYS A 45 10.58 18.80 -13.37
C LYS A 45 10.13 20.27 -13.42
N ASP A 46 10.44 20.94 -14.53
CA ASP A 46 9.74 22.17 -14.95
C ASP A 46 8.80 21.85 -16.12
N ALA A 47 7.73 21.11 -15.81
CA ALA A 47 6.49 21.13 -16.57
C ALA A 47 5.40 20.40 -15.79
N LYS A 48 4.36 21.16 -15.42
CA LYS A 48 3.03 20.72 -15.01
C LYS A 48 2.79 20.51 -13.51
N THR A 49 2.62 21.66 -12.88
CA THR A 49 1.60 21.97 -11.87
C THR A 49 0.34 21.10 -12.02
N GLU A 50 0.13 20.20 -11.05
CA GLU A 50 -1.11 19.53 -10.60
C GLU A 50 -0.66 18.31 -9.76
N LYS A 51 0.08 18.55 -8.66
CA LYS A 51 0.53 17.49 -7.75
C LYS A 51 0.51 17.96 -6.30
N TRP A 52 -0.66 18.41 -5.86
CA TRP A 52 -0.99 18.44 -4.45
C TRP A 52 -1.60 17.10 -4.05
N GLN A 53 -0.82 16.01 -4.00
CA GLN A 53 -1.32 14.78 -3.31
C GLN A 53 -0.32 13.69 -2.93
N VAL A 54 1.00 13.85 -3.13
CA VAL A 54 1.93 12.69 -2.98
C VAL A 54 2.75 12.70 -1.69
N VAL A 55 2.28 13.45 -0.68
CA VAL A 55 2.87 13.39 0.68
C VAL A 55 2.02 12.61 1.67
N ASP A 56 0.79 12.21 1.31
CA ASP A 56 -0.05 11.27 2.09
C ASP A 56 0.10 9.80 1.64
N ASP A 57 0.59 9.55 0.42
CA ASP A 57 0.67 8.21 -0.17
C ASP A 57 1.48 7.20 0.67
N VAL A 58 2.46 7.62 1.49
CA VAL A 58 3.26 6.66 2.28
C VAL A 58 2.54 6.23 3.58
N VAL A 59 1.61 7.04 4.08
CA VAL A 59 0.86 6.76 5.31
C VAL A 59 -0.40 5.95 4.99
N ASP A 60 -1.11 6.29 3.91
CA ASP A 60 -2.37 5.65 3.50
C ASP A 60 -2.20 4.23 2.92
N ASN A 61 -1.07 3.94 2.27
CA ASN A 61 -0.86 2.62 1.66
C ASN A 61 -0.91 1.45 2.66
N PHE A 62 -0.46 1.64 3.91
CA PHE A 62 -0.42 0.51 4.86
C PHE A 62 -1.81 0.09 5.35
N GLU A 63 -2.72 1.05 5.56
CA GLU A 63 -4.06 0.72 6.04
C GLU A 63 -4.85 -0.02 4.96
N ASP A 64 -4.71 0.41 3.71
CA ASP A 64 -5.25 -0.29 2.54
C ASP A 64 -4.65 -1.69 2.39
N GLU A 65 -3.32 -1.82 2.48
CA GLU A 65 -2.63 -3.12 2.47
C GLU A 65 -3.16 -4.04 3.58
N LEU A 66 -3.33 -3.50 4.80
CA LEU A 66 -3.81 -4.23 5.96
C LEU A 66 -5.26 -4.69 5.77
N CYS A 67 -6.13 -3.78 5.33
CA CYS A 67 -7.53 -4.04 5.05
C CYS A 67 -7.67 -5.13 3.98
N TRP A 68 -6.90 -5.01 2.89
CA TRP A 68 -6.84 -6.01 1.84
C TRP A 68 -6.45 -7.38 2.38
N CYS A 69 -5.37 -7.46 3.17
CA CYS A 69 -4.96 -8.73 3.77
C CYS A 69 -6.03 -9.32 4.69
N ILE A 70 -6.70 -8.52 5.53
CA ILE A 70 -7.80 -8.97 6.38
C ILE A 70 -8.93 -9.55 5.54
N GLN A 71 -9.34 -8.84 4.48
CA GLN A 71 -10.37 -9.29 3.56
C GLN A 71 -10.01 -10.62 2.90
N GLN A 72 -8.75 -10.80 2.48
CA GLN A 72 -8.29 -12.08 1.90
C GLN A 72 -8.38 -13.24 2.90
N ILE A 73 -8.07 -13.02 4.18
CA ILE A 73 -8.24 -14.05 5.22
C ILE A 73 -9.72 -14.43 5.33
N GLU A 74 -10.61 -13.43 5.41
CA GLU A 74 -12.05 -13.68 5.56
C GLU A 74 -12.65 -14.39 4.35
N ILE A 75 -12.29 -13.98 3.14
CA ILE A 75 -12.71 -14.65 1.91
C ILE A 75 -12.23 -16.10 1.93
N GLY A 76 -10.95 -16.35 2.22
CA GLY A 76 -10.42 -17.71 2.30
C GLY A 76 -11.11 -18.58 3.35
N MET A 77 -11.52 -18.01 4.49
CA MET A 77 -12.28 -18.74 5.51
C MET A 77 -13.73 -19.03 5.11
N ARG A 78 -14.34 -18.19 4.25
CA ARG A 78 -15.71 -18.39 3.74
C ARG A 78 -15.74 -19.35 2.55
N THR A 79 -14.75 -19.28 1.65
CA THR A 79 -14.75 -20.01 0.37
C THR A 79 -14.02 -21.35 0.44
N GLN A 80 -12.91 -21.42 1.18
CA GLN A 80 -12.24 -22.70 1.43
C GLN A 80 -12.79 -23.32 2.71
N LYS A 81 -13.03 -24.63 2.71
CA LYS A 81 -13.25 -25.43 3.92
C LYS A 81 -11.89 -25.66 4.58
N PRO A 82 -11.44 -24.84 5.55
CA PRO A 82 -10.10 -24.96 6.08
C PRO A 82 -10.06 -26.15 7.04
N THR A 83 -8.95 -26.89 7.07
CA THR A 83 -8.69 -27.84 8.16
C THR A 83 -8.76 -27.10 9.51
N GLY A 84 -9.19 -27.76 10.59
CA GLY A 84 -9.35 -27.13 11.91
C GLY A 84 -8.13 -26.31 12.37
N ASP A 85 -6.92 -26.82 12.11
CA ASP A 85 -5.66 -26.11 12.40
C ASP A 85 -5.45 -24.85 11.56
N GLN A 86 -5.86 -24.87 10.29
CA GLN A 86 -5.79 -23.69 9.43
C GLN A 86 -6.81 -22.64 9.87
N ALA A 87 -8.02 -23.06 10.23
CA ALA A 87 -9.04 -22.15 10.73
C ALA A 87 -8.59 -21.44 12.03
N THR A 88 -7.98 -22.17 12.97
CA THR A 88 -7.46 -21.56 14.21
C THR A 88 -6.29 -20.61 13.95
N LYS A 89 -5.36 -20.98 13.05
CA LYS A 89 -4.25 -20.10 12.62
C LYS A 89 -4.76 -18.81 11.97
N SER A 90 -5.72 -18.91 11.06
CA SER A 90 -6.33 -17.75 10.38
C SER A 90 -7.05 -16.83 11.37
N LYS A 91 -7.81 -17.38 12.32
CA LYS A 91 -8.45 -16.60 13.39
C LYS A 91 -7.43 -15.87 14.25
N LYS A 92 -6.34 -16.54 14.66
CA LYS A 92 -5.25 -15.91 15.44
C LYS A 92 -4.60 -14.77 14.67
N LEU A 93 -4.32 -14.97 13.40
CA LEU A 93 -3.74 -13.95 12.52
C LEU A 93 -4.67 -12.72 12.41
N LEU A 94 -5.98 -12.95 12.21
CA LEU A 94 -6.99 -11.89 12.15
C LEU A 94 -7.02 -11.04 13.43
N THR A 95 -6.99 -11.69 14.60
CA THR A 95 -6.92 -11.01 15.90
C THR A 95 -5.67 -10.14 16.02
N GLN A 96 -4.52 -10.63 15.56
CA GLN A 96 -3.27 -9.87 15.61
C GLN A 96 -3.27 -8.67 14.68
N LEU A 97 -3.81 -8.81 13.46
CA LEU A 97 -3.87 -7.75 12.46
C LEU A 97 -4.88 -6.65 12.85
N ARG A 98 -6.02 -7.02 13.45
CA ARG A 98 -7.04 -6.06 13.93
C ARG A 98 -6.66 -5.36 15.24
N SER A 99 -5.83 -6.00 16.07
CA SER A 99 -5.44 -5.41 17.35
C SER A 99 -4.64 -4.12 17.17
N THR A 100 -5.07 -3.06 17.86
CA THR A 100 -4.36 -1.79 17.96
C THR A 100 -3.08 -1.91 18.79
N LYS A 101 -2.98 -2.93 19.65
CA LYS A 101 -1.81 -3.22 20.48
C LYS A 101 -0.64 -3.82 19.67
N THR A 102 -0.92 -4.35 18.47
CA THR A 102 0.12 -4.93 17.62
C THR A 102 0.85 -3.83 16.85
N PRO A 103 2.17 -3.64 17.02
CA PRO A 103 2.90 -2.57 16.36
C PRO A 103 2.96 -2.78 14.83
N LYS A 104 2.93 -1.69 14.06
CA LYS A 104 2.90 -1.66 12.58
C LYS A 104 3.95 -2.59 11.91
N PRO A 105 5.23 -2.64 12.35
CA PRO A 105 6.22 -3.55 11.77
C PRO A 105 5.86 -5.04 11.93
N LYS A 106 5.24 -5.41 13.06
CA LYS A 106 4.82 -6.78 13.33
C LYS A 106 3.64 -7.18 12.45
N LYS A 107 2.68 -6.26 12.22
CA LYS A 107 1.60 -6.47 11.25
C LYS A 107 2.16 -6.74 9.85
N ARG A 108 3.12 -5.93 9.38
CA ARG A 108 3.81 -6.17 8.10
C ARG A 108 4.48 -7.53 8.01
N MET A 109 5.17 -7.96 9.07
CA MET A 109 5.82 -9.27 9.11
C MET A 109 4.79 -10.42 9.02
N LEU A 110 3.69 -10.32 9.75
CA LEU A 110 2.61 -11.30 9.70
C LEU A 110 1.97 -11.38 8.30
N MET A 111 1.68 -10.22 7.70
CA MET A 111 1.15 -10.14 6.34
C MET A 111 2.12 -10.78 5.33
N LYS A 112 3.42 -10.45 5.40
CA LYS A 112 4.45 -11.00 4.52
C LYS A 112 4.62 -12.51 4.70
N ASN A 113 4.63 -13.00 5.95
CA ASN A 113 4.81 -14.44 6.21
C ASN A 113 3.61 -15.27 5.72
N ASN A 114 2.39 -14.72 5.81
CA ASN A 114 1.19 -15.46 5.41
C ASN A 114 0.89 -15.35 3.91
N PHE A 115 1.06 -14.16 3.32
CA PHE A 115 0.69 -13.89 1.93
C PHE A 115 1.87 -13.79 0.96
N GLY A 116 3.10 -13.69 1.46
CA GLY A 116 4.27 -13.35 0.67
C GLY A 116 4.24 -11.88 0.26
N ASP A 117 4.50 -11.61 -1.01
CA ASP A 117 4.38 -10.27 -1.59
C ASP A 117 2.91 -9.92 -1.88
N TYR A 118 2.21 -9.43 -0.86
CA TYR A 118 0.80 -9.05 -0.95
C TYR A 118 0.57 -7.78 -1.78
N ARG A 119 1.57 -6.90 -1.92
CA ARG A 119 1.45 -5.68 -2.73
C ARG A 119 1.25 -6.03 -4.19
N ARG A 120 2.04 -6.97 -4.70
CA ARG A 120 1.86 -7.47 -6.07
C ARG A 120 0.47 -8.07 -6.27
N LYS A 121 0.01 -8.89 -5.32
CA LYS A 121 -1.34 -9.51 -5.38
C LYS A 121 -2.47 -8.47 -5.37
N MET A 122 -2.34 -7.41 -4.57
CA MET A 122 -3.30 -6.30 -4.55
C MET A 122 -3.37 -5.60 -5.91
N THR A 123 -2.22 -5.28 -6.52
CA THR A 123 -2.20 -4.67 -7.86
C THR A 123 -2.75 -5.59 -8.96
N GLU A 124 -2.47 -6.90 -8.89
CA GLU A 124 -3.01 -7.89 -9.82
C GLU A 124 -4.54 -7.98 -9.71
N GLN A 125 -5.07 -7.93 -8.49
CA GLN A 125 -6.52 -7.94 -8.26
C GLN A 125 -7.17 -6.67 -8.77
N LEU A 126 -6.58 -5.49 -8.50
CA LEU A 126 -7.08 -4.21 -9.04
C LEU A 126 -7.10 -4.22 -10.57
N LYS A 127 -6.03 -4.73 -11.21
CA LYS A 127 -6.00 -4.90 -12.67
C LYS A 127 -7.11 -5.82 -13.18
N LYS A 128 -7.39 -6.93 -12.49
CA LYS A 128 -8.49 -7.84 -12.84
C LYS A 128 -9.87 -7.18 -12.66
N ALA A 129 -10.05 -6.41 -11.58
CA ALA A 129 -11.30 -5.69 -11.32
C ALA A 129 -11.54 -4.56 -12.32
N ASN A 130 -10.49 -3.84 -12.74
CA ASN A 130 -10.59 -2.76 -13.74
C ASN A 130 -10.98 -3.25 -15.14
N ILE A 131 -10.94 -4.56 -15.41
CA ILE A 131 -11.50 -5.12 -16.66
C ILE A 131 -13.04 -5.00 -16.64
N VAL A 132 -13.68 -4.91 -15.47
CA VAL A 132 -15.13 -4.90 -15.29
C VAL A 132 -15.72 -3.48 -15.26
N THR A 133 -14.91 -2.41 -15.32
CA THR A 133 -15.49 -1.07 -15.50
C THR A 133 -16.18 -1.05 -16.86
N PRO A 134 -17.52 -0.84 -16.93
CA PRO A 134 -18.23 -0.83 -18.19
C PRO A 134 -17.62 0.30 -19.02
N LYS A 135 -16.99 -0.07 -20.15
CA LYS A 135 -16.60 0.92 -21.13
C LYS A 135 -17.90 1.58 -21.60
N ILE A 136 -17.99 2.89 -21.42
CA ILE A 136 -19.05 3.67 -22.04
C ILE A 136 -18.76 3.57 -23.53
N VAL A 137 -19.55 2.76 -24.23
CA VAL A 137 -19.50 2.62 -25.68
C VAL A 137 -20.52 3.60 -26.22
N ASP A 138 -20.15 4.35 -27.25
CA ASP A 138 -21.10 5.15 -28.00
C ASP A 138 -22.15 4.20 -28.60
N VAL A 139 -23.41 4.49 -28.31
CA VAL A 139 -24.55 3.67 -28.76
C VAL A 139 -25.12 4.30 -30.03
N ASP A 140 -25.36 3.47 -31.04
CA ASP A 140 -25.96 3.92 -32.31
C ASP A 140 -27.32 4.61 -32.09
N GLU A 141 -27.60 5.66 -32.87
CA GLU A 141 -28.84 6.45 -32.75
C GLU A 141 -30.11 5.59 -32.85
N ASP A 142 -30.08 4.51 -33.65
CA ASP A 142 -31.23 3.62 -33.85
C ASP A 142 -31.58 2.80 -32.60
N VAL A 143 -30.61 2.56 -31.72
CA VAL A 143 -30.83 1.91 -30.42
C VAL A 143 -31.36 2.92 -29.42
N VAL A 144 -30.86 4.15 -29.44
CA VAL A 144 -31.34 5.26 -28.59
C VAL A 144 -32.82 5.55 -28.89
N LYS A 145 -33.21 5.61 -30.16
CA LYS A 145 -34.60 5.82 -30.61
C LYS A 145 -35.57 4.72 -30.14
N LYS A 146 -35.08 3.51 -29.89
CA LYS A 146 -35.88 2.37 -29.37
C LYS A 146 -35.89 2.28 -27.84
N SER A 147 -35.04 3.05 -27.16
CA SER A 147 -34.98 3.05 -25.70
C SER A 147 -36.16 3.83 -25.10
N VAL A 148 -36.73 3.29 -24.02
CA VAL A 148 -37.85 3.93 -23.30
C VAL A 148 -37.36 4.36 -21.92
N PHE A 149 -37.52 5.65 -21.61
CA PHE A 149 -37.20 6.18 -20.28
C PHE A 149 -38.34 5.90 -19.31
N VAL A 150 -38.09 5.07 -18.29
CA VAL A 150 -39.05 4.82 -17.22
C VAL A 150 -38.75 5.75 -16.04
N LYS A 151 -39.65 6.70 -15.77
CA LYS A 151 -39.59 7.55 -14.58
C LYS A 151 -40.35 6.88 -13.44
N LYS A 152 -39.65 6.50 -12.36
CA LYS A 152 -40.30 5.94 -11.16
C LYS A 152 -41.23 7.00 -10.54
N LYS A 153 -42.54 6.74 -10.53
CA LYS A 153 -43.56 7.61 -9.92
C LYS A 153 -43.63 7.29 -8.42
N ALA A 154 -43.31 8.27 -7.57
CA ALA A 154 -43.30 8.08 -6.11
C ALA A 154 -44.71 7.94 -5.49
N ASN A 155 -45.76 8.36 -6.21
CA ASN A 155 -47.11 8.50 -5.67
C ASN A 155 -48.00 7.25 -5.77
N ASP A 156 -47.56 6.19 -6.45
CA ASP A 156 -48.31 4.92 -6.55
C ASP A 156 -47.74 3.84 -5.63
N LEU A 157 -46.90 4.21 -4.66
CA LEU A 157 -46.58 3.32 -3.55
C LEU A 157 -47.84 3.13 -2.70
N PRO A 158 -48.17 1.90 -2.26
CA PRO A 158 -49.30 1.69 -1.37
C PRO A 158 -49.15 2.61 -0.15
N PRO A 159 -50.24 3.23 0.34
CA PRO A 159 -50.17 4.04 1.55
C PRO A 159 -49.57 3.17 2.65
N THR A 160 -48.47 3.63 3.25
CA THR A 160 -47.90 3.04 4.47
C THR A 160 -48.88 3.31 5.60
N SER A 161 -49.96 2.52 5.65
CA SER A 161 -50.86 2.48 6.79
C SER A 161 -50.14 1.73 7.91
N GLY A 162 -49.60 2.47 8.88
CA GLY A 162 -49.02 1.87 10.08
C GLY A 162 -48.05 2.81 10.77
N ASN A 163 -48.56 3.51 11.78
CA ASN A 163 -47.78 4.15 12.82
C ASN A 163 -46.95 3.10 13.58
N ASP A 164 -45.72 2.83 13.16
CA ASP A 164 -44.75 2.03 13.93
C ASP A 164 -43.30 2.45 13.64
N ASN A 165 -42.54 2.64 14.72
CA ASN A 165 -41.14 3.11 14.77
C ASN A 165 -40.10 2.13 14.19
N ASN A 166 -40.36 1.48 13.06
CA ASN A 166 -39.35 0.66 12.37
C ASN A 166 -39.47 0.79 10.85
N ASN A 167 -38.54 1.56 10.29
CA ASN A 167 -38.38 1.86 8.88
C ASN A 167 -38.12 0.59 8.04
N THR A 168 -39.18 -0.03 7.50
CA THR A 168 -39.08 -1.05 6.43
C THR A 168 -39.74 -0.57 5.14
N GLY A 169 -39.25 0.56 4.62
CA GLY A 169 -39.47 0.95 3.23
C GLY A 169 -38.66 0.08 2.27
N PHE A 170 -39.28 -0.31 1.15
CA PHE A 170 -38.66 -1.00 0.01
C PHE A 170 -37.78 -2.22 0.39
N MET A 171 -38.40 -3.37 0.64
CA MET A 171 -37.69 -4.62 0.92
C MET A 171 -37.34 -5.35 -0.38
N PHE A 172 -36.04 -5.45 -0.70
CA PHE A 172 -35.58 -6.48 -1.62
C PHE A 172 -35.83 -7.83 -0.95
N ASN A 173 -36.61 -8.72 -1.59
CA ASN A 173 -36.87 -10.06 -1.11
C ASN A 173 -35.62 -10.95 -1.26
N PHE A 174 -34.60 -10.68 -0.46
CA PHE A 174 -33.48 -11.60 -0.29
C PHE A 174 -33.95 -12.73 0.64
N PRO A 175 -33.82 -14.01 0.22
CA PRO A 175 -34.05 -15.12 1.14
C PRO A 175 -33.06 -15.01 2.29
N ASP A 176 -33.57 -15.13 3.52
CA ASP A 176 -32.74 -15.13 4.72
C ASP A 176 -31.72 -16.29 4.63
N PRO A 177 -30.44 -16.06 4.94
CA PRO A 177 -29.46 -17.13 4.97
C PRO A 177 -29.81 -18.12 6.11
N ASN A 178 -29.99 -19.40 5.74
CA ASN A 178 -30.14 -20.53 6.66
C ASN A 178 -29.00 -20.64 7.67
#